data_AF-A0A954H487-F1
#
_entry.id   AF-A0A954H487-F1
#
_cell.length_a   1.000
_cell.length_b   1.000
_cell.length_c   1.000
_cell.angle_alpha   90.00
_cell.angle_beta   90.00
_cell.angle_gamma   90.00
#
_symmetry.space_group_name_H-M   'P 1'
#
loop_
_entity.id
_entity.type
_entity.pdbx_description
1 polymer ?
#
loop_
_entity_poly.entity_id
_entity_poly.type
_entity_poly.pdbx_seq_one_letter_code
_entity_poly.pdbx_strand_id
1 'polypeptide(L)'
;MANIRKRKEMSNPIEAWKAEKHPLDAWDEIVAHASAATPAENIPPQDLERMKWHGFFYRRRESTGRFMNRIRVTANELSAEQGKEIALMAYEYGHGII
;
A
#
# COMPACT_ATOMS: atom_id res chain seq x y z
N MET A 1 27.40 20.25 -29.62
CA MET A 1 27.26 19.75 -28.24
C MET A 1 25.79 19.47 -27.97
N ALA A 2 25.42 18.19 -27.94
CA ALA A 2 24.03 17.74 -27.90
C ALA A 2 23.33 18.19 -26.60
N ASN A 3 22.14 18.75 -26.77
CA ASN A 3 21.31 19.33 -25.73
C ASN A 3 20.54 18.20 -25.00
N ILE A 4 21.23 17.46 -24.13
CA ILE A 4 20.70 16.31 -23.37
C ILE A 4 19.87 16.81 -22.16
N ARG A 5 18.89 17.71 -22.35
CA ARG A 5 17.94 18.09 -21.28
C ARG A 5 16.57 18.52 -21.80
N LYS A 6 16.00 17.82 -22.78
CA LYS A 6 14.53 17.75 -22.90
C LYS A 6 14.04 16.48 -22.21
N ARG A 7 14.10 16.47 -20.87
CA ARG A 7 13.43 15.44 -20.07
C ARG A 7 11.94 15.73 -20.19
N LYS A 8 11.30 14.99 -21.09
CA LYS A 8 9.87 14.97 -21.40
C LYS A 8 9.04 15.20 -20.14
N GLU A 9 8.39 16.35 -20.03
CA GLU A 9 7.21 16.55 -19.18
C GLU A 9 6.17 15.53 -19.60
N MET A 10 6.19 14.37 -18.94
CA MET A 10 5.02 13.51 -18.83
C MET A 10 4.67 13.59 -17.36
N SER A 11 3.62 14.33 -17.03
CA SER A 11 3.10 14.44 -15.65
C SER A 11 2.57 13.07 -15.23
N ASN A 12 3.46 12.16 -14.86
CA ASN A 12 3.05 10.94 -14.20
C ASN A 12 2.41 11.39 -12.86
N PRO A 13 1.11 11.16 -12.65
CA PRO A 13 0.43 11.58 -11.44
C PRO A 13 1.10 11.00 -10.19
N ILE A 14 1.73 9.83 -10.30
CA ILE A 14 2.48 9.20 -9.20
C ILE A 14 3.71 10.03 -8.82
N GLU A 15 4.44 10.60 -9.78
CA GLU A 15 5.59 11.47 -9.47
C GLU A 15 5.13 12.79 -8.83
N ALA A 16 3.97 13.33 -9.25
CA ALA A 16 3.37 14.50 -8.62
C ALA A 16 2.96 14.21 -7.17
N TRP A 17 2.25 13.10 -6.91
CA TRP A 17 1.81 12.73 -5.56
C TRP A 17 2.97 12.43 -4.61
N LYS A 18 4.08 11.88 -5.12
CA LYS A 18 5.32 11.69 -4.35
C LYS A 18 6.01 13.01 -4.01
N ALA A 19 5.91 14.01 -4.89
CA ALA A 19 6.46 15.35 -4.64
C ALA A 19 5.60 16.13 -3.64
N GLU A 20 4.27 15.94 -3.65
CA GLU A 20 3.35 16.55 -2.69
C GLU A 20 3.54 16.02 -1.26
N LYS A 21 3.72 14.70 -1.11
CA LYS A 21 3.91 14.06 0.18
C LYS A 21 4.79 12.82 0.03
N HIS A 22 5.80 12.69 0.90
CA HIS A 22 6.63 11.50 0.92
C HIS A 22 5.76 10.28 1.31
N PRO A 23 5.80 9.17 0.54
CA PRO A 23 4.86 8.07 0.77
C PRO A 23 4.94 7.40 2.15
N LEU A 24 6.11 7.41 2.80
CA LEU A 24 6.27 6.86 4.16
C LEU A 24 5.61 7.73 5.25
N ASP A 25 5.32 9.00 4.94
CA ASP A 25 4.69 9.93 5.88
C ASP A 25 3.15 9.82 5.84
N ALA A 26 2.61 8.86 5.08
CA ALA A 26 1.18 8.68 4.88
C ALA A 26 0.53 7.79 5.95
N TRP A 27 1.29 7.30 6.93
CA TRP A 27 0.81 6.33 7.93
C TRP A 27 -0.42 6.84 8.69
N ASP A 28 -0.40 8.09 9.13
CA ASP A 28 -1.49 8.67 9.91
C ASP A 28 -2.79 8.75 9.11
N GLU A 29 -2.73 9.08 7.81
CA GLU A 29 -3.91 9.03 6.94
C GLU A 29 -4.44 7.62 6.76
N ILE A 30 -3.55 6.62 6.63
CA ILE A 30 -3.95 5.22 6.51
C ILE A 30 -4.73 4.79 7.76
N VAL A 31 -4.21 5.12 8.95
CA VAL A 31 -4.86 4.82 10.23
C VAL A 31 -6.18 5.59 10.36
N ALA A 32 -6.25 6.85 9.90
CA ALA A 32 -7.47 7.64 9.92
C ALA A 32 -8.56 7.03 9.04
N HIS A 33 -8.23 6.61 7.81
CA HIS A 33 -9.17 5.91 6.92
C HIS A 33 -9.67 4.60 7.51
N ALA A 34 -8.76 3.82 8.13
CA ALA A 34 -9.12 2.56 8.79
C ALA A 34 -10.04 2.80 9.99
N SER A 35 -9.74 3.79 10.84
CA SER A 35 -10.51 4.12 12.05
C SER A 35 -11.90 4.66 11.71
N ALA A 36 -12.03 5.41 10.60
CA ALA A 36 -13.30 5.91 10.11
C ALA A 36 -14.11 4.85 9.33
N ALA A 37 -13.58 3.63 9.17
CA ALA A 37 -14.14 2.58 8.33
C ALA A 37 -14.47 3.07 6.90
N THR A 38 -13.62 3.94 6.34
CA THR A 38 -13.81 4.50 5.00
C THR A 38 -13.84 3.38 3.96
N PRO A 39 -14.91 3.24 3.15
CA PRO A 39 -14.95 2.27 2.07
C PRO A 39 -13.79 2.51 1.10
N ALA A 40 -13.10 1.43 0.70
CA ALA A 40 -11.87 1.53 -0.11
C ALA A 40 -12.09 2.23 -1.47
N GLU A 41 -13.28 2.14 -2.06
CA GLU A 41 -13.65 2.91 -3.25
C GLU A 41 -13.71 4.42 -3.05
N ASN A 42 -13.94 4.88 -1.81
CA ASN A 42 -14.07 6.29 -1.46
C ASN A 42 -12.73 6.92 -1.04
N ILE A 43 -11.69 6.10 -0.85
CA ILE A 43 -10.35 6.59 -0.51
C ILE A 43 -9.73 7.27 -1.75
N PRO A 44 -9.17 8.48 -1.61
CA PRO A 44 -8.55 9.18 -2.72
C PRO A 44 -7.46 8.34 -3.43
N PRO A 45 -7.35 8.39 -4.77
CA PRO A 45 -6.37 7.59 -5.51
C PRO A 45 -4.93 7.79 -5.07
N GLN A 46 -4.54 9.01 -4.68
CA GLN A 46 -3.21 9.33 -4.19
C GLN A 46 -2.89 8.64 -2.86
N ASP A 47 -3.88 8.48 -1.98
CA ASP A 47 -3.69 7.81 -0.69
C ASP A 47 -3.63 6.30 -0.87
N LEU A 48 -4.46 5.75 -1.75
CA LEU A 48 -4.37 4.35 -2.18
C LEU A 48 -3.01 4.03 -2.82
N GLU A 49 -2.39 4.98 -3.52
CA GLU A 49 -1.05 4.81 -4.07
C GLU A 49 0.02 4.81 -2.95
N ARG A 50 -0.11 5.71 -1.97
CA ARG A 50 0.81 5.79 -0.82
C ARG A 50 0.70 4.57 0.10
N MET A 51 -0.49 4.01 0.27
CA MET A 51 -0.74 2.76 1.03
C MET A 51 0.16 1.59 0.59
N LYS A 52 0.54 1.52 -0.68
CA LYS A 52 1.42 0.47 -1.20
C LYS A 52 2.80 0.47 -0.54
N TRP A 53 3.28 1.63 -0.12
CA TRP A 53 4.57 1.76 0.59
C TRP A 53 4.52 1.17 2.00
N HIS A 54 3.32 1.04 2.58
CA HIS A 54 3.06 0.36 3.84
C HIS A 54 2.56 -1.08 3.64
N GLY A 55 2.64 -1.61 2.41
CA GLY A 55 2.29 -2.99 2.10
C GLY A 55 0.81 -3.25 1.86
N PHE A 56 -0.05 -2.22 1.78
CA PHE A 56 -1.48 -2.39 1.51
C PHE A 56 -1.82 -2.11 0.04
N PHE A 57 -2.41 -3.10 -0.64
CA PHE A 57 -2.75 -3.05 -2.06
C PHE A 57 -4.24 -3.25 -2.26
N TYR A 58 -4.96 -2.20 -2.66
CA TYR A 58 -6.40 -2.30 -2.89
C TYR A 58 -6.74 -3.18 -4.11
N ARG A 59 -7.55 -4.23 -3.91
CA ARG A 59 -7.92 -5.22 -4.95
C ARG A 59 -9.22 -4.86 -5.66
N ARG A 60 -9.20 -3.77 -6.43
CA ARG A 60 -10.38 -3.21 -7.14
C ARG A 60 -11.18 -4.21 -7.99
N ARG A 61 -10.54 -5.19 -8.64
CA ARG A 61 -11.17 -6.07 -9.64
C ARG A 61 -11.71 -7.39 -9.07
N GLU A 62 -11.07 -7.92 -8.04
CA GLU A 62 -11.30 -9.31 -7.59
C GLU A 62 -12.17 -9.38 -6.34
N SER A 63 -12.25 -8.30 -5.56
CA SER A 63 -13.03 -8.26 -4.32
C SER A 63 -13.21 -6.82 -3.87
N THR A 64 -14.43 -6.29 -4.00
CA THR A 64 -14.76 -4.93 -3.55
C THR A 64 -14.43 -4.79 -2.05
N GLY A 65 -13.78 -3.68 -1.70
CA GLY A 65 -13.45 -3.37 -0.30
C GLY A 65 -12.29 -4.14 0.34
N ARG A 66 -11.55 -5.02 -0.37
CA ARG A 66 -10.43 -5.78 0.23
C ARG A 66 -9.05 -5.30 -0.19
N PHE A 67 -8.09 -5.46 0.71
CA PHE A 67 -6.67 -5.19 0.46
C PHE A 67 -5.86 -6.49 0.50
N MET A 68 -4.88 -6.60 -0.38
CA MET A 68 -3.77 -7.54 -0.17
C MET A 68 -2.76 -6.85 0.75
N ASN A 69 -2.36 -7.53 1.82
CA ASN A 69 -1.29 -7.08 2.70
C ASN A 69 0.00 -7.83 2.35
N ARG A 70 1.09 -7.09 2.17
CA ARG A 70 2.43 -7.64 1.96
C ARG A 70 3.28 -7.36 3.18
N ILE A 71 3.74 -8.43 3.82
CA ILE A 71 4.65 -8.36 4.96
C ILE A 71 6.10 -8.42 4.45
N ARG A 72 6.98 -7.62 5.06
CA ARG A 72 8.43 -7.70 4.81
C ARG A 72 9.05 -8.72 5.74
N VAL A 73 9.64 -9.77 5.15
CA VAL A 73 10.45 -10.76 5.85
C VAL A 73 11.90 -10.63 5.37
N THR A 74 12.77 -10.12 6.23
CA THR A 74 14.18 -9.96 5.90
C THR A 74 14.84 -11.33 5.75
N ALA A 75 15.60 -11.53 4.66
CA ALA A 75 16.25 -12.79 4.33
C ALA A 75 15.32 -14.01 4.19
N ASN A 76 13.99 -13.82 4.19
CA ASN A 76 12.99 -14.89 4.30
C ASN A 76 13.11 -15.74 5.57
N GLU A 77 13.72 -15.19 6.63
CA GLU A 77 13.84 -15.87 7.91
C GLU A 77 12.68 -15.46 8.83
N LEU A 78 11.96 -16.47 9.36
CA LEU A 78 10.85 -16.30 10.29
C LEU A 78 11.04 -17.21 11.49
N SER A 79 10.75 -16.70 12.68
CA SER A 79 10.56 -17.56 13.85
C SER A 79 9.24 -18.32 13.75
N ALA A 80 9.15 -19.44 14.47
CA ALA A 80 7.88 -20.19 14.57
C ALA A 80 6.74 -19.34 15.15
N GLU A 81 7.06 -18.39 16.04
CA GLU A 81 6.09 -17.45 16.61
C GLU A 81 5.57 -16.47 15.55
N GLN A 82 6.47 -15.84 14.77
CA GLN A 82 6.07 -14.94 13.68
C GLN A 82 5.20 -15.68 12.64
N GLY A 83 5.55 -16.92 12.29
CA GLY A 83 4.75 -17.73 11.38
C GLY A 83 3.34 -18.01 11.90
N LYS A 84 3.19 -18.29 13.20
CA LYS A 84 1.87 -18.48 13.84
C LYS A 84 1.05 -17.19 13.82
N GLU A 85 1.66 -16.06 14.14
CA GLU A 85 0.97 -14.77 14.11
C GLU A 85 0.49 -14.40 12.70
N ILE A 86 1.32 -14.64 11.67
CA ILE A 86 0.92 -14.43 10.27
C ILE A 86 -0.27 -15.33 9.91
N ALA A 87 -0.24 -16.61 10.31
CA ALA A 87 -1.34 -17.54 10.06
C ALA A 87 -2.63 -17.11 10.78
N LEU A 88 -2.52 -16.59 12.01
CA LEU A 88 -3.65 -16.07 12.77
C LEU A 88 -4.26 -14.84 12.09
N MET A 89 -3.44 -13.87 11.67
CA MET A 89 -3.92 -12.69 10.93
C MET A 89 -4.62 -13.08 9.62
N ALA A 90 -4.05 -14.04 8.87
CA ALA A 90 -4.67 -14.55 7.65
C ALA A 90 -6.01 -15.24 7.94
N TYR A 91 -6.12 -15.99 9.03
CA TYR A 91 -7.37 -16.62 9.45
C TYR A 91 -8.45 -15.60 9.83
N GLU A 92 -8.11 -14.61 10.67
CA GLU A 92 -9.07 -13.62 11.18
C GLU A 92 -9.51 -12.61 10.11
N TYR A 93 -8.57 -12.11 9.30
CA TYR A 93 -8.81 -10.98 8.39
C TYR A 93 -8.60 -11.32 6.91
N GLY A 94 -7.83 -12.37 6.61
CA GLY A 94 -7.45 -12.78 5.26
C GLY A 94 -8.27 -13.93 4.67
N HIS A 95 -9.35 -14.37 5.33
CA HIS A 95 -10.15 -15.53 4.91
C HIS A 95 -9.33 -16.83 4.78
N GLY A 96 -8.26 -16.96 5.57
CA GLY A 96 -7.34 -18.10 5.54
C GLY A 96 -6.34 -18.08 4.38
N ILE A 97 -6.21 -16.96 3.64
CA ILE A 97 -5.30 -16.81 2.51
C ILE A 97 -3.98 -16.17 2.98
N ILE A 98 -2.85 -16.79 2.60
CA ILE A 98 -1.47 -16.30 2.81
C ILE A 98 -0.81 -16.08 1.44
#